data_AF-A0A4Q5XBI9-F1
#
_entry.id   AF-A0A4Q5XBI9-F1
#
_cell.length_a   1.000
_cell.length_b   1.000
_cell.length_c   1.000
_cell.angle_alpha   90.00
_cell.angle_beta   90.00
_cell.angle_gamma   90.00
#
_symmetry.space_group_name_H-M   'P 1'
#
loop_
_entity.id
_entity.type
_entity.pdbx_description
1 polymer ?
#
loop_
_entity_poly.entity_id
_entity_poly.type
_entity_poly.pdbx_seq_one_letter_code
_entity_poly.pdbx_strand_id
1 'polypeptide(L)'
;MPSPERAYTTSHEGSRVAGGSSLLGTRGHVLVVDDDSDVRDAVSAALEDGGYAVTLAHNGADALIKLSQMSLPSLILLDLAMPQLDGPDFLREMLHDPTYSHIPVVVVSGTALGREAAVTMGADDFLKKPLSPGELLRAIERALCDWDDEALAPTERQPTARERANRLG
;
A
#
# COMPACT_ATOMS: atom_id res chain seq x y z
N MET A 1 71.03 10.28 15.65
CA MET A 1 70.84 9.26 14.60
C MET A 1 69.52 8.54 14.86
N PRO A 2 68.53 8.63 13.95
CA PRO A 2 67.34 7.78 13.96
C PRO A 2 67.52 6.55 13.06
N SER A 3 66.89 5.43 13.42
CA SER A 3 66.75 4.23 12.59
C SER A 3 65.30 4.08 12.09
N PRO A 4 65.06 3.81 10.80
CA PRO A 4 63.74 3.46 10.25
C PRO A 4 63.57 1.96 9.98
N GLU A 5 62.33 1.58 9.62
CA GLU A 5 61.82 0.31 9.06
C GLU A 5 61.23 -0.74 10.02
N ARG A 6 59.91 -0.94 9.95
CA ARG A 6 59.26 -1.81 8.94
C ARG A 6 57.73 -1.69 8.96
N ALA A 7 57.16 -1.56 7.77
CA ALA A 7 55.75 -1.63 7.49
C ALA A 7 55.25 -3.07 7.40
N TYR A 8 54.05 -3.33 7.89
CA TYR A 8 53.21 -4.41 7.38
C TYR A 8 51.83 -3.85 7.07
N THR A 9 51.59 -3.69 5.77
CA THR A 9 50.27 -3.58 5.17
C THR A 9 49.57 -4.93 5.31
N THR A 10 48.29 -4.93 5.65
CA THR A 10 47.40 -6.03 5.29
C THR A 10 46.17 -5.43 4.65
N SER A 11 46.27 -5.36 3.32
CA SER A 11 45.14 -5.28 2.40
C SER A 11 44.21 -6.46 2.65
N HIS A 12 42.93 -6.20 2.89
CA HIS A 12 41.85 -7.10 2.49
C HIS A 12 40.91 -6.29 1.60
N GLU A 13 41.28 -6.27 0.32
CA GLU A 13 40.37 -5.96 -0.78
C GLU A 13 39.84 -7.30 -1.31
N GLY A 14 38.54 -7.36 -1.60
CA GLY A 14 37.85 -8.58 -2.02
C GLY A 14 36.35 -8.44 -1.78
N SER A 15 35.69 -7.49 -2.45
CA SER A 15 35.04 -7.73 -3.74
C SER A 15 33.81 -8.62 -3.61
N ARG A 16 32.64 -7.97 -3.74
CA ARG A 16 31.60 -8.40 -4.69
C ARG A 16 30.72 -7.20 -5.04
N VAL A 17 30.85 -6.82 -6.30
CA VAL A 17 29.91 -5.98 -7.06
C VAL A 17 28.62 -6.77 -7.32
N ALA A 18 27.47 -6.17 -7.00
CA ALA A 18 26.14 -6.34 -7.61
C ALA A 18 25.22 -5.32 -6.92
N GLY A 19 24.53 -4.39 -7.55
CA GLY A 19 24.40 -4.03 -8.95
C GLY A 19 23.78 -2.63 -9.02
N GLY A 20 24.04 -1.93 -10.13
CA GLY A 20 23.34 -0.71 -10.46
C GLY A 20 21.88 -1.00 -10.85
N SER A 21 20.97 -0.26 -10.25
CA SER A 21 19.61 0.13 -10.66
C SER A 21 18.87 0.45 -9.35
N SER A 22 18.61 1.72 -9.05
CA SER A 22 17.47 2.36 -9.69
C SER A 22 17.58 3.88 -9.62
N LEU A 23 17.63 4.51 -10.81
CA LEU A 23 17.14 5.87 -11.02
C LEU A 23 15.62 5.87 -11.30
N LEU A 24 14.91 4.79 -10.94
CA LEU A 24 13.49 4.62 -11.17
C LEU A 24 12.79 4.91 -9.84
N GLY A 25 11.83 5.83 -9.86
CA GLY A 25 10.99 6.16 -8.71
C GLY A 25 10.30 4.92 -8.11
N THR A 26 9.77 5.09 -6.91
CA THR A 26 8.96 4.06 -6.25
C THR A 26 7.83 3.60 -7.18
N ARG A 27 7.47 2.31 -7.13
CA ARG A 27 6.38 1.74 -7.96
C ARG A 27 4.98 2.26 -7.60
N GLY A 28 4.90 3.10 -6.59
CA GLY A 28 3.68 3.63 -5.99
C GLY A 28 3.86 3.86 -4.50
N HIS A 29 2.88 4.51 -3.88
CA HIS A 29 2.82 4.69 -2.44
C HIS A 29 1.58 3.99 -1.89
N VAL A 30 1.76 3.12 -0.89
CA VAL A 30 0.70 2.31 -0.30
C VAL A 30 0.48 2.74 1.16
N LEU A 31 -0.76 3.03 1.52
CA LEU A 31 -1.17 3.21 2.91
C LEU A 31 -1.69 1.87 3.46
N VAL A 32 -1.04 1.33 4.50
CA VAL A 32 -1.44 0.08 5.16
C VAL A 32 -2.12 0.41 6.48
N VAL A 33 -3.35 -0.07 6.66
CA VAL A 33 -4.19 0.15 7.85
C VAL A 33 -4.53 -1.20 8.47
N ASP A 34 -3.94 -1.50 9.63
CA ASP A 34 -4.15 -2.76 10.38
C ASP A 34 -3.85 -2.45 11.86
N ASP A 35 -4.54 -3.03 12.84
CA ASP A 35 -4.29 -2.73 14.27
C ASP A 35 -3.09 -3.51 14.83
N ASP A 36 -2.76 -4.65 14.22
CA ASP A 36 -1.65 -5.50 14.62
C ASP A 36 -0.32 -4.98 14.05
N SER A 37 0.61 -4.61 14.95
CA SER A 37 1.93 -4.11 14.55
C SER A 37 2.77 -5.15 13.80
N ASP A 38 2.69 -6.41 14.19
CA ASP A 38 3.49 -7.47 13.57
C ASP A 38 3.00 -7.72 12.13
N VAL A 39 1.69 -7.62 11.91
CA VAL A 39 1.11 -7.69 10.57
C VAL A 39 1.51 -6.48 9.72
N ARG A 40 1.42 -5.26 10.26
CA ARG A 40 1.85 -4.04 9.54
C ARG A 40 3.31 -4.11 9.13
N ASP A 41 4.20 -4.54 10.02
CA ASP A 41 5.63 -4.61 9.75
C ASP A 41 5.95 -5.69 8.70
N ALA A 42 5.30 -6.85 8.78
CA ALA A 42 5.46 -7.92 7.78
C ALA A 42 4.97 -7.49 6.39
N VAL A 43 3.82 -6.80 6.33
CA VAL A 43 3.27 -6.25 5.09
C VAL A 43 4.19 -5.16 4.53
N SER A 44 4.67 -4.22 5.37
CA SER A 44 5.60 -3.16 4.94
C SER A 44 6.84 -3.77 4.30
N ALA A 45 7.47 -4.75 4.96
CA ALA A 45 8.67 -5.41 4.46
C ALA A 45 8.44 -6.07 3.09
N ALA A 46 7.30 -6.73 2.89
CA ALA A 46 6.95 -7.34 1.60
C ALA A 46 6.74 -6.30 0.49
N LEU A 47 6.11 -5.16 0.81
CA LEU A 47 5.86 -4.08 -0.15
C LEU A 47 7.13 -3.31 -0.51
N GLU A 48 7.98 -3.04 0.47
CA GLU A 48 9.27 -2.38 0.26
C GLU A 48 10.21 -3.24 -0.59
N ASP A 49 10.25 -4.56 -0.36
CA ASP A 49 10.97 -5.51 -1.23
C ASP A 49 10.39 -5.52 -2.66
N GLY A 50 9.08 -5.29 -2.79
CA GLY A 50 8.39 -5.07 -4.06
C GLY A 50 8.65 -3.71 -4.72
N GLY A 51 9.36 -2.78 -4.05
CA GLY A 51 9.70 -1.45 -4.58
C GLY A 51 8.64 -0.36 -4.36
N TYR A 52 7.70 -0.57 -3.42
CA TYR A 52 6.70 0.42 -3.02
C TYR A 52 7.19 1.29 -1.86
N ALA A 53 6.75 2.55 -1.81
CA ALA A 53 6.80 3.32 -0.58
C ALA A 53 5.60 2.95 0.30
N VAL A 54 5.78 2.91 1.62
CA VAL A 54 4.73 2.50 2.55
C VAL A 54 4.53 3.55 3.65
N THR A 55 3.26 3.88 3.92
CA THR A 55 2.85 4.54 5.17
C THR A 55 2.02 3.56 5.97
N LEU A 56 2.32 3.41 7.26
CA LEU A 56 1.57 2.54 8.17
C LEU A 56 0.59 3.36 8.99
N ALA A 57 -0.63 2.88 9.20
CA ALA A 57 -1.62 3.43 10.11
C ALA A 57 -2.21 2.31 10.98
N HIS A 58 -2.48 2.60 12.25
CA HIS A 58 -2.91 1.58 13.21
C HIS A 58 -4.45 1.47 13.37
N ASN A 59 -5.21 2.37 12.75
CA ASN A 59 -6.66 2.34 12.64
C ASN A 59 -7.13 3.35 11.58
N GLY A 60 -8.44 3.40 11.32
CA GLY A 60 -9.05 4.32 10.36
C GLY A 60 -8.85 5.80 10.69
N ALA A 61 -8.89 6.18 11.97
CA ALA A 61 -8.69 7.58 12.37
C ALA A 61 -7.25 8.06 12.11
N ASP A 62 -6.24 7.25 12.45
CA ASP A 62 -4.83 7.51 12.14
C ASP A 62 -4.61 7.56 10.61
N ALA A 63 -5.29 6.69 9.86
CA ALA A 63 -5.25 6.71 8.40
C ALA A 63 -5.77 8.04 7.83
N LEU A 64 -6.90 8.56 8.32
CA LEU A 64 -7.45 9.86 7.90
C LEU A 64 -6.53 11.04 8.25
N ILE A 65 -5.96 11.03 9.46
CA ILE A 65 -4.98 12.05 9.88
C ILE A 65 -3.79 12.03 8.92
N LYS A 66 -3.25 10.85 8.60
CA LYS A 66 -2.11 10.70 7.69
C LYS A 66 -2.45 11.16 6.28
N LEU A 67 -3.61 10.76 5.74
CA LEU A 67 -4.10 11.21 4.44
C LEU A 67 -4.17 12.74 4.33
N SER A 68 -4.56 13.43 5.42
CA SER A 68 -4.60 14.90 5.44
C SER A 68 -3.22 15.58 5.47
N GLN A 69 -2.16 14.83 5.78
CA GLN A 69 -0.79 15.35 6.01
C GLN A 69 0.22 14.89 4.94
N MET A 70 -0.16 13.98 4.06
CA MET A 70 0.72 13.39 3.04
C MET A 70 0.14 13.53 1.63
N SER A 71 0.97 13.32 0.61
CA SER A 71 0.47 13.15 -0.76
C SER A 71 -0.42 11.91 -0.85
N LEU A 72 -1.46 11.96 -1.68
CA LEU A 72 -2.41 10.85 -1.78
C LEU A 72 -1.68 9.55 -2.17
N PRO A 73 -1.94 8.44 -1.46
CA PRO A 73 -1.38 7.15 -1.81
C PRO A 73 -2.01 6.65 -3.10
N SER A 74 -1.27 5.80 -3.80
CA SER A 74 -1.75 5.08 -4.99
C SER A 74 -2.75 3.98 -4.62
N LEU A 75 -2.69 3.45 -3.39
CA LEU A 75 -3.57 2.38 -2.92
C LEU A 75 -3.64 2.37 -1.38
N ILE A 76 -4.80 2.00 -0.85
CA ILE A 76 -5.00 1.72 0.58
C ILE A 76 -5.24 0.24 0.79
N LEU A 77 -4.49 -0.36 1.70
CA LEU A 77 -4.70 -1.72 2.18
C LEU A 77 -5.32 -1.66 3.58
N LEU A 78 -6.54 -2.20 3.73
CA LEU A 78 -7.34 -2.05 4.95
C LEU A 78 -7.67 -3.41 5.57
N ASP A 79 -7.30 -3.64 6.83
CA ASP A 79 -7.83 -4.74 7.60
C ASP A 79 -9.23 -4.42 8.16
N LEU A 80 -10.13 -5.39 8.07
CA LEU A 80 -11.47 -5.31 8.70
C LEU A 80 -11.59 -6.19 9.94
N ALA A 81 -10.57 -6.97 10.29
CA ALA A 81 -10.52 -7.75 11.52
C ALA A 81 -10.14 -6.92 12.77
N MET A 82 -10.24 -5.58 12.69
CA MET A 82 -10.01 -4.68 13.82
C MET A 82 -11.19 -4.77 14.82
N PRO A 83 -10.94 -5.00 16.13
CA PRO A 83 -11.98 -5.17 17.15
C PRO A 83 -12.72 -3.86 17.51
N GLN A 84 -12.23 -2.71 17.02
CA GLN A 84 -12.83 -1.40 17.20
C GLN A 84 -13.21 -0.87 15.81
N LEU A 85 -14.44 -0.37 15.73
CA LEU A 85 -15.20 -0.18 14.50
C LEU A 85 -14.66 1.03 13.71
N ASP A 86 -13.50 0.88 13.07
CA ASP A 86 -12.86 1.96 12.31
C ASP A 86 -12.73 1.64 10.81
N GLY A 87 -12.86 0.38 10.39
CA GLY A 87 -12.75 -0.02 8.98
C GLY A 87 -13.97 0.40 8.12
N PRO A 88 -15.21 0.02 8.50
CA PRO A 88 -16.41 0.44 7.76
C PRO A 88 -16.68 1.94 7.81
N ASP A 89 -16.32 2.60 8.93
CA ASP A 89 -16.41 4.05 9.08
C ASP A 89 -15.40 4.74 8.16
N PHE A 90 -14.16 4.26 8.12
CA PHE A 90 -13.14 4.73 7.20
C PHE A 90 -13.56 4.58 5.73
N LEU A 91 -14.08 3.40 5.32
CA LEU A 91 -14.58 3.18 3.96
C LEU A 91 -15.69 4.17 3.59
N ARG A 92 -16.60 4.46 4.53
CA ARG A 92 -17.64 5.47 4.31
C ARG A 92 -17.07 6.86 4.15
N GLU A 93 -16.05 7.24 4.92
CA GLU A 93 -15.39 8.54 4.76
C GLU A 93 -14.68 8.64 3.40
N MET A 94 -13.95 7.58 3.00
CA MET A 94 -13.34 7.49 1.67
C MET A 94 -14.35 7.65 0.55
N LEU A 95 -15.53 7.02 0.66
CA LEU A 95 -16.56 7.11 -0.37
C LEU A 95 -17.22 8.51 -0.47
N HIS A 96 -17.38 9.21 0.65
CA HIS A 96 -18.07 10.50 0.69
C HIS A 96 -17.15 11.70 0.43
N ASP A 97 -15.84 11.57 0.64
CA ASP A 97 -14.88 12.64 0.36
C ASP A 97 -14.38 12.57 -1.10
N PRO A 98 -14.66 13.58 -1.95
CA PRO A 98 -14.16 13.63 -3.33
C PRO A 98 -12.63 13.56 -3.43
N THR A 99 -11.90 13.99 -2.39
CA THR A 99 -10.44 13.94 -2.32
C THR A 99 -9.91 12.52 -2.14
N TYR A 100 -10.70 11.60 -1.59
CA TYR A 100 -10.23 10.23 -1.31
C TYR A 100 -10.98 9.14 -2.07
N SER A 101 -12.20 9.43 -2.54
CA SER A 101 -13.08 8.48 -3.25
C SER A 101 -12.51 7.86 -4.52
N HIS A 102 -11.41 8.40 -5.04
CA HIS A 102 -10.72 7.86 -6.21
C HIS A 102 -9.54 6.95 -5.86
N ILE A 103 -9.15 6.84 -4.59
CA ILE A 103 -8.06 5.99 -4.13
C ILE A 103 -8.58 4.56 -3.98
N PRO A 104 -7.97 3.55 -4.64
CA PRO A 104 -8.45 2.19 -4.55
C PRO A 104 -8.19 1.61 -3.15
N VAL A 105 -9.21 0.95 -2.59
CA VAL A 105 -9.14 0.30 -1.27
C VAL A 105 -9.23 -1.22 -1.42
N VAL A 106 -8.14 -1.90 -1.07
CA VAL A 106 -8.07 -3.36 -1.00
C VAL A 106 -8.25 -3.81 0.45
N VAL A 107 -9.36 -4.49 0.72
CA VAL A 107 -9.61 -5.06 2.04
C VAL A 107 -8.86 -6.37 2.21
N VAL A 108 -8.23 -6.55 3.37
CA VAL A 108 -7.53 -7.78 3.74
C VAL A 108 -8.06 -8.28 5.08
N SER A 109 -8.91 -9.31 5.11
CA SER A 109 -9.55 -9.75 6.35
C SER A 109 -9.54 -11.26 6.56
N GLY A 110 -9.43 -11.69 7.82
CA GLY A 110 -9.64 -13.09 8.24
C GLY A 110 -11.09 -13.43 8.60
N THR A 111 -11.98 -12.44 8.66
CA THR A 111 -13.38 -12.65 9.05
C THR A 111 -14.21 -13.25 7.91
N ALA A 112 -15.33 -13.89 8.25
CA ALA A 112 -16.25 -14.51 7.27
C ALA A 112 -17.03 -13.48 6.41
N LEU A 113 -16.67 -12.20 6.48
CA LEU A 113 -17.23 -11.18 5.63
C LEU A 113 -16.85 -11.51 4.18
N GLY A 114 -17.83 -11.94 3.39
CA GLY A 114 -17.61 -12.30 1.99
C GLY A 114 -17.24 -11.09 1.15
N ARG A 115 -16.59 -11.35 0.00
CA ARG A 115 -16.25 -10.33 -1.01
C ARG A 115 -17.41 -9.39 -1.32
N GLU A 116 -18.63 -9.90 -1.46
CA GLU A 116 -19.83 -9.09 -1.75
C GLU A 116 -20.12 -8.02 -0.67
N ALA A 117 -19.92 -8.37 0.60
CA ALA A 117 -20.13 -7.44 1.70
C ALA A 117 -19.03 -6.37 1.72
N ALA A 118 -17.77 -6.72 1.42
CA ALA A 118 -16.68 -5.75 1.29
C ALA A 118 -16.94 -4.75 0.15
N VAL A 119 -17.36 -5.24 -1.02
CA VAL A 119 -17.71 -4.39 -2.17
C VAL A 119 -18.89 -3.47 -1.84
N THR A 120 -19.92 -3.97 -1.14
CA THR A 120 -21.07 -3.15 -0.73
C THR A 120 -20.67 -1.99 0.20
N MET A 121 -19.57 -2.14 0.94
CA MET A 121 -19.03 -1.08 1.80
C MET A 121 -18.10 -0.10 1.07
N GLY A 122 -17.82 -0.32 -0.23
CA GLY A 122 -16.99 0.55 -1.05
C GLY A 122 -15.54 0.09 -1.23
N ALA A 123 -15.22 -1.17 -0.94
CA ALA A 123 -13.90 -1.73 -1.28
C ALA A 123 -13.84 -2.15 -2.75
N ASP A 124 -12.71 -1.89 -3.41
CA ASP A 124 -12.45 -2.28 -4.80
C ASP A 124 -12.06 -3.76 -4.92
N ASP A 125 -11.40 -4.30 -3.89
CA ASP A 125 -11.03 -5.71 -3.85
C ASP A 125 -11.03 -6.25 -2.41
N PHE A 126 -11.04 -7.59 -2.31
CA PHE A 126 -11.03 -8.31 -1.06
C PHE A 126 -10.08 -9.51 -1.11
N LEU A 127 -9.16 -9.56 -0.15
CA LEU A 127 -8.23 -10.66 0.07
C LEU A 127 -8.51 -11.32 1.42
N LYS A 128 -8.56 -12.65 1.41
CA LYS A 128 -8.83 -13.44 2.62
C LYS A 128 -7.53 -13.84 3.29
N LYS A 129 -7.35 -13.54 4.59
CA LYS A 129 -6.24 -14.06 5.40
C LYS A 129 -6.42 -15.60 5.61
N PRO A 130 -5.34 -16.41 5.67
CA PRO A 130 -3.94 -16.01 5.55
C PRO A 130 -3.53 -15.74 4.09
N LEU A 131 -2.63 -14.78 3.88
CA LEU A 131 -2.05 -14.43 2.58
C LEU A 131 -0.54 -14.61 2.63
N SER A 132 0.02 -15.18 1.57
CA SER A 132 1.46 -15.15 1.34
C SER A 132 1.90 -13.78 0.78
N PRO A 133 3.17 -13.36 0.98
CA PRO A 133 3.69 -12.12 0.40
C PRO A 133 3.49 -12.03 -1.13
N GLY A 134 3.62 -13.15 -1.84
CA GLY A 134 3.40 -13.20 -3.28
C GLY A 134 1.94 -13.01 -3.69
N GLU A 135 0.97 -13.47 -2.90
CA GLU A 135 -0.45 -13.23 -3.15
C GLU A 135 -0.82 -11.76 -2.90
N LEU A 136 -0.27 -11.17 -1.84
CA LEU A 136 -0.42 -9.76 -1.51
C LEU A 136 0.09 -8.86 -2.65
N LEU A 137 1.34 -9.09 -3.10
CA LEU A 137 1.95 -8.28 -4.16
C LEU A 137 1.16 -8.35 -5.47
N ARG A 138 0.73 -9.56 -5.89
CA ARG A 138 -0.10 -9.72 -7.09
C ARG A 138 -1.44 -8.99 -7.01
N ALA A 139 -2.04 -8.95 -5.84
CA ALA A 139 -3.30 -8.24 -5.64
C ALA A 139 -3.13 -6.72 -5.77
N ILE A 140 -2.04 -6.19 -5.21
CA ILE A 140 -1.70 -4.77 -5.32
C ILE A 140 -1.33 -4.40 -6.75
N GLU A 141 -0.51 -5.21 -7.42
CA GLU A 141 -0.18 -5.02 -8.83
C GLU A 141 -1.43 -4.99 -9.72
N ARG A 142 -2.40 -5.89 -9.48
CA ARG A 142 -3.69 -5.88 -10.19
C ARG A 142 -4.47 -4.59 -9.91
N ALA A 143 -4.63 -4.23 -8.63
CA ALA A 143 -5.40 -3.06 -8.24
C ALA A 143 -4.79 -1.75 -8.78
N LEU A 144 -3.46 -1.66 -8.87
CA LEU A 144 -2.77 -0.52 -9.47
C LEU A 144 -2.84 -0.53 -11.01
N CYS A 145 -2.72 -1.69 -11.65
CA CYS A 145 -2.82 -1.81 -13.11
C CYS A 145 -4.21 -1.42 -13.62
N ASP A 146 -5.27 -1.78 -12.89
CA ASP A 146 -6.65 -1.39 -13.21
C ASP A 146 -6.91 0.11 -12.95
N TRP A 147 -6.03 0.77 -12.20
CA TRP A 147 -6.15 2.18 -11.80
C TRP A 147 -5.31 3.13 -12.66
N ASP A 148 -4.13 2.70 -13.11
CA ASP A 148 -3.23 3.48 -13.98
C ASP A 148 -3.88 3.84 -15.34
N ASP A 149 -4.87 3.06 -15.81
CA ASP A 149 -5.59 3.34 -17.07
C ASP A 149 -6.57 4.54 -16.96
N GLU A 150 -7.04 4.91 -15.76
CA GLU A 150 -8.09 5.93 -15.58
C GLU A 150 -7.62 7.18 -14.82
N ALA A 151 -6.59 7.09 -13.96
CA ALA A 151 -6.25 8.13 -12.98
C ALA A 151 -5.12 9.10 -13.38
N LEU A 152 -4.33 8.82 -14.42
CA LEU A 152 -3.21 9.68 -14.84
C LEU A 152 -3.54 10.71 -15.93
N ALA A 153 -4.80 10.80 -16.37
CA ALA A 153 -5.24 11.89 -17.24
C ALA A 153 -5.44 13.18 -16.40
N PRO A 154 -4.74 14.29 -16.70
CA PRO A 154 -4.95 15.54 -15.98
C PRO A 154 -6.37 16.05 -16.23
N THR A 155 -7.17 16.10 -15.17
CA THR A 155 -8.42 16.87 -15.00
C THR A 155 -9.22 17.10 -16.28
N GLU A 156 -10.04 16.14 -16.67
CA GLU A 156 -11.38 16.43 -17.19
C GLU A 156 -12.37 15.40 -16.64
N ARG A 157 -13.15 15.86 -15.65
CA ARG A 157 -14.42 15.32 -15.15
C ARG A 157 -14.70 13.86 -15.50
N GLN A 158 -14.49 12.98 -14.53
CA GLN A 158 -15.04 11.63 -14.56
C GLN A 158 -16.20 11.47 -13.55
N PRO A 159 -17.22 10.68 -13.92
CA PRO A 159 -18.52 10.68 -13.28
C PRO A 159 -18.50 10.01 -11.90
N THR A 160 -19.44 10.41 -11.04
CA THR A 160 -19.52 9.98 -9.63
C THR A 160 -19.77 8.47 -9.47
N ALA A 161 -19.49 7.91 -8.29
CA ALA A 161 -19.73 6.49 -7.95
C ALA A 161 -21.12 5.96 -8.34
N ARG A 162 -22.12 6.86 -8.47
CA ARG A 162 -23.47 6.55 -8.93
C ARG A 162 -23.57 6.15 -10.42
N GLU A 163 -22.63 6.57 -11.25
CA GLU A 163 -22.63 6.33 -12.70
C GLU A 163 -21.92 5.03 -13.09
N ARG A 164 -21.10 4.44 -12.19
CA ARG A 164 -20.53 3.10 -12.36
C ARG A 164 -21.56 2.00 -12.09
N ALA A 165 -22.47 2.20 -11.13
CA ALA A 165 -23.52 1.24 -10.78
C ALA A 165 -24.57 1.02 -11.90
N ASN A 166 -24.72 1.97 -12.83
CA ASN A 166 -25.74 1.93 -13.87
C ASN A 166 -25.33 1.22 -15.17
N ARG A 167 -24.11 0.65 -15.24
CA ARG A 167 -23.57 0.01 -16.46
C ARG A 167 -23.63 -1.53 -16.45
N LEU A 168 -24.18 -2.12 -15.38
CA LEU A 168 -24.44 -3.56 -15.24
C LEU A 168 -25.94 -3.92 -15.34
N GLY A 169 -26.75 -3.04 -15.94
CA GLY A 169 -28.17 -3.25 -16.22
C GLY A 169 -28.45 -3.40 -17.70
#